data_AF-A0A132A1M3-F1
#
_entry.id   AF-A0A132A1M3-F1
#
_cell.length_a   1.000
_cell.length_b   1.000
_cell.length_c   1.000
_cell.angle_alpha   90.00
_cell.angle_beta   90.00
_cell.angle_gamma   90.00
#
_symmetry.space_group_name_H-M   'P 1'
#
loop_
_entity.id
_entity.type
_entity.pdbx_description
1 polymer ?
#
loop_
_entity_poly.entity_id
_entity_poly.type
_entity_poly.pdbx_seq_one_letter_code
_entity_poly.pdbx_strand_id
1 'polypeptide(L)' 'MIYQDLFNLNKDIMREYQIRYQNHIDLVDNLKQINLIIQRASNLRIGSFKTTFIKLCRDQIKEKNFSQLFKIINEE' A
#
# COMPACT_ATOMS: atom_id res chain seq x y z
N MET A 1 1.02 43.94 -0.57
CA MET A 1 1.65 43.00 0.37
C MET A 1 0.74 41.79 0.61
N ILE A 2 -0.42 41.94 1.26
CA ILE A 2 -1.38 40.84 1.55
C ILE A 2 -1.78 40.00 0.32
N TYR A 3 -2.10 40.62 -0.82
CA TYR A 3 -2.44 39.88 -2.05
C TYR A 3 -1.27 39.08 -2.64
N GLN A 4 -0.03 39.56 -2.46
CA GLN A 4 1.18 38.86 -2.89
C GLN A 4 1.42 37.64 -2.01
N ASP A 5 1.24 37.81 -0.70
CA ASP A 5 1.40 36.73 0.28
C ASP A 5 0.35 35.64 0.07
N LEU A 6 -0.91 36.02 -0.20
CA LEU A 6 -1.98 35.09 -0.55
C LEU A 6 -1.68 34.34 -1.85
N PHE A 7 -1.14 35.02 -2.86
CA PHE A 7 -0.76 34.41 -4.13
C PHE A 7 0.37 33.38 -3.94
N ASN A 8 1.40 33.72 -3.17
CA ASN A 8 2.50 32.82 -2.85
C ASN A 8 1.99 31.60 -2.06
N LEU A 9 1.15 31.83 -1.04
CA LEU A 9 0.55 30.75 -0.26
C LEU A 9 -0.28 29.80 -1.12
N ASN A 10 -1.12 30.33 -2.03
CA ASN A 10 -1.90 29.51 -2.94
C ASN A 10 -1.02 28.67 -3.87
N LYS A 11 0.09 29.24 -4.35
CA LYS A 11 1.06 28.52 -5.17
C LYS A 11 1.72 27.38 -4.40
N ASP A 12 2.09 27.61 -3.15
CA ASP A 12 2.69 26.59 -2.28
C ASP A 12 1.69 25.49 -1.94
N ILE A 13 0.43 25.84 -1.62
CA ILE A 13 -0.65 24.88 -1.37
C ILE A 13 -0.86 23.98 -2.60
N MET A 14 -0.92 24.56 -3.81
CA MET A 14 -1.11 23.80 -5.04
C MET A 14 0.06 22.83 -5.28
N ARG A 15 1.29 23.26 -5.01
CA ARG A 15 2.48 22.42 -5.13
C ARG A 15 2.43 21.25 -4.15
N GLU A 16 2.19 21.52 -2.87
CA GLU A 16 2.10 20.47 -1.84
C GLU A 16 0.94 19.51 -2.10
N TYR A 17 -0.19 20.02 -2.61
CA TYR A 17 -1.31 19.19 -3.03
C TYR A 17 -0.90 18.23 -4.15
N GLN A 18 -0.19 18.72 -5.17
CA GLN A 18 0.26 17.88 -6.28
C GLN A 18 1.24 16.79 -5.82
N ILE A 19 2.15 17.10 -4.91
CA ILE A 19 3.05 16.12 -4.29
C ILE A 19 2.25 15.07 -3.52
N ARG A 20 1.31 15.51 -2.67
CA ARG A 20 0.47 14.60 -1.88
C ARG A 20 -0.40 13.70 -2.78
N TYR A 21 -0.92 14.26 -3.87
CA TYR A 21 -1.70 13.52 -4.84
C TYR A 21 -0.87 12.43 -5.52
N GLN A 22 0.34 12.75 -5.97
CA GLN A 22 1.23 11.76 -6.56
C GLN A 22 1.58 10.66 -5.56
N ASN A 23 1.97 11.03 -4.34
CA ASN A 23 2.25 10.08 -3.26
C ASN A 23 1.05 9.17 -2.98
N HIS A 24 -0.17 9.70 -3.05
CA HIS A 24 -1.39 8.93 -2.85
C HIS A 24 -1.62 7.93 -3.99
N ILE A 25 -1.43 8.33 -5.26
CA ILE A 25 -1.51 7.42 -6.40
C ILE A 25 -0.51 6.28 -6.22
N ASP A 26 0.75 6.61 -5.95
CA ASP A 26 1.83 5.63 -5.83
C ASP A 26 1.56 4.67 -4.67
N LEU A 27 1.07 5.18 -3.54
CA LEU A 27 0.69 4.35 -2.39
C LEU A 27 -0.47 3.39 -2.74
N VAL A 28 -1.52 3.89 -3.40
CA VAL A 28 -2.66 3.06 -3.82
C VAL A 28 -2.22 1.99 -4.80
N ASP A 29 -1.34 2.31 -5.74
CA ASP A 29 -0.84 1.33 -6.70
C ASP A 29 0.00 0.24 -6.01
N ASN A 30 0.91 0.64 -5.12
CA ASN A 30 1.69 -0.30 -4.31
C ASN A 30 0.79 -1.23 -3.45
N LEU A 31 -0.26 -0.69 -2.84
CA LEU A 31 -1.22 -1.51 -2.09
C LEU A 31 -2.00 -2.48 -2.97
N LYS A 32 -2.33 -2.10 -4.22
CA LYS A 32 -2.93 -3.02 -5.19
C LYS A 32 -1.96 -4.15 -5.56
N GLN A 33 -0.69 -3.83 -5.80
CA GLN A 33 0.33 -4.83 -6.10
C GLN A 33 0.49 -5.85 -4.96
N ILE A 34 0.53 -5.39 -3.71
CA ILE A 34 0.59 -6.27 -2.54
C ILE A 34 -0.62 -7.21 -2.49
N ASN A 35 -1.83 -6.68 -2.68
CA ASN A 35 -3.04 -7.51 -2.72
C ASN A 35 -3.00 -8.54 -3.85
N LEU A 36 -2.49 -8.16 -5.03
CA LEU A 36 -2.36 -9.06 -6.17
C LEU A 36 -1.35 -10.18 -5.88
N ILE A 37 -0.22 -9.86 -5.25
CA ILE A 37 0.78 -10.86 -4.83
C ILE A 37 0.16 -11.84 -3.84
N ILE A 38 -0.56 -11.36 -2.82
CA ILE A 38 -1.25 -12.22 -1.85
C ILE A 38 -2.28 -13.12 -2.55
N GLN A 39 -3.07 -12.56 -3.48
CA GLN A 39 -4.04 -13.34 -4.23
C GLN A 39 -3.37 -14.43 -5.08
N ARG A 40 -2.30 -14.09 -5.81
CA ARG A 40 -1.52 -15.05 -6.60
C ARG A 40 -0.94 -16.16 -5.71
N ALA A 41 -0.26 -15.79 -4.63
CA ALA A 41 0.28 -16.73 -3.65
C ALA A 41 -0.81 -17.61 -3.01
N SER A 42 -2.01 -17.07 -2.81
CA SER A 42 -3.15 -17.82 -2.28
C SER A 42 -3.74 -18.80 -3.30
N ASN A 43 -3.68 -18.49 -4.60
CA ASN A 43 -4.18 -19.36 -5.67
C ASN A 43 -3.33 -20.61 -5.88
N LEU A 44 -2.08 -20.63 -5.40
CA LEU A 44 -1.28 -21.85 -5.31
C LEU A 44 -1.82 -22.85 -4.28
N ARG A 45 -2.74 -22.42 -3.40
CA ARG A 45 -3.32 -23.23 -2.32
C ARG A 45 -4.81 -23.50 -2.60
N ILE A 46 -5.30 -24.66 -2.19
CA ILE A 46 -6.67 -25.11 -2.47
C ILE A 46 -7.49 -25.15 -1.16
N GLY A 47 -8.76 -24.74 -1.23
CA GLY A 47 -9.72 -24.90 -0.13
C GLY A 47 -9.40 -24.06 1.10
N SER A 48 -9.39 -24.69 2.28
CA SER A 48 -9.18 -24.04 3.57
C SER A 48 -7.77 -23.44 3.74
N PHE A 49 -6.76 -24.03 3.12
CA PHE A 49 -5.38 -23.52 3.18
C PHE A 49 -5.26 -22.13 2.53
N LYS A 50 -6.04 -21.85 1.49
CA LYS A 50 -6.11 -20.54 0.84
C LYS A 50 -6.65 -19.46 1.78
N THR A 51 -7.74 -19.75 2.49
CA THR A 51 -8.38 -18.76 3.38
C THR A 51 -7.54 -18.50 4.61
N THR A 52 -6.88 -19.51 5.16
CA THR A 52 -5.92 -19.38 6.27
C THR A 52 -4.69 -18.57 5.85
N PHE A 53 -4.13 -18.83 4.67
CA PHE A 53 -3.01 -18.06 4.13
C PHE A 53 -3.34 -16.57 3.96
N ILE A 54 -4.51 -16.23 3.40
CA ILE A 54 -4.93 -14.83 3.24
C ILE A 54 -5.07 -14.14 4.59
N LYS A 55 -5.60 -14.82 5.61
CA LYS A 55 -5.69 -14.28 6.98
C LYS A 55 -4.31 -14.01 7.57
N LEU A 56 -3.41 -14.99 7.53
CA LEU A 56 -2.03 -14.86 7.99
C LEU A 56 -1.30 -13.69 7.33
N CYS A 57 -1.37 -13.58 5.99
CA CYS A 57 -0.78 -12.46 5.27
C CYS A 57 -1.35 -11.10 5.71
N ARG A 58 -2.66 -11.02 5.96
CA ARG A 58 -3.29 -9.78 6.43
C ARG A 58 -2.89 -9.42 7.86
N ASP A 59 -2.73 -10.40 8.73
CA ASP A 59 -2.32 -10.17 10.11
C ASP A 59 -0.85 -9.71 10.18
N GLN A 60 0.03 -10.29 9.36
CA GLN A 60 1.41 -9.85 9.24
C GLN A 60 1.57 -8.44 8.63
N ILE A 61 0.68 -8.03 7.72
CA ILE A 61 0.62 -6.64 7.24
C ILE A 61 0.26 -5.67 8.36
N LYS A 62 -0.71 -6.03 9.23
CA LYS A 62 -1.10 -5.18 10.37
C LYS A 62 0.04 -5.05 11.38
N GLU A 63 0.79 -6.13 11.61
CA GLU A 63 1.97 -6.14 12.49
C GLU A 63 3.21 -5.47 11.87
N LYS A 64 3.13 -5.01 10.60
CA LYS A 64 4.25 -4.42 9.84
C LYS A 64 5.46 -5.34 9.73
N ASN A 65 5.26 -6.65 9.81
CA ASN A 65 6.34 -7.64 9.84
C ASN A 65 6.57 -8.23 8.44
N PHE A 66 7.22 -7.43 7.58
CA PHE A 66 7.45 -7.80 6.18
C PHE A 66 8.36 -9.01 6.01
N SER A 67 9.30 -9.23 6.94
CA SER A 67 10.18 -10.41 6.94
C SER A 67 9.40 -11.71 7.08
N GLN A 68 8.40 -11.75 7.95
CA GLN A 68 7.52 -12.92 8.09
C GLN A 68 6.57 -13.06 6.90
N LEU A 69 6.07 -11.95 6.34
CA LEU A 69 5.25 -11.97 5.13
C LEU A 69 5.99 -12.62 3.94
N PHE A 70 7.26 -12.26 3.71
CA PHE A 70 8.07 -12.86 2.65
C PHE A 70 8.33 -14.35 2.89
N LYS A 71 8.55 -14.77 4.14
CA LYS A 71 8.69 -16.19 4.48
C LYS A 71 7.41 -16.96 4.17
N ILE A 72 6.26 -16.47 4.62
CA ILE A 72 4.96 -17.12 4.36
C ILE A 72 4.65 -17.23 2.87
N ILE A 73 5.05 -16.24 2.06
CA ILE A 73 4.86 -16.26 0.61
C ILE A 73 5.81 -17.25 -0.09
N ASN A 74 7.06 -17.37 0.36
CA ASN A 74 8.10 -18.18 -0.28
C ASN A 74 8.23 -19.61 0.27
N GLU A 75 7.80 -19.87 1.50
CA GLU A 75 7.76 -21.22 2.07
C GLU A 75 6.54 -21.95 1.53
N GLU A 76 6.82 -22.92 0.63
CA GLU A 76 5.91 -24.00 0.23
C GLU A 76 5.67 -24.98 1.38
#